data_AF-A0A0H2RQ24-F1
#
_entry.id   AF-A0A0H2RQ24-F1
#
_cell.length_a   1.000
_cell.length_b   1.000
_cell.length_c   1.000
_cell.angle_alpha   90.00
_cell.angle_beta   90.00
_cell.angle_gamma   90.00
#
_symmetry.space_group_name_H-M   'P 1'
#
loop_
_entity.id
_entity.type
_entity.pdbx_description
1 polymer ?
#
loop_
_entity_poly.entity_id
_entity_poly.type
_entity_poly.pdbx_seq_one_letter_code
_entity_poly.pdbx_strand_id
1 'polypeptide(L)'
;MQWHISMVYVVACTRDKCTLEIANIPGTIRLATLVCMLDTRHTFLDKQGTYLGSFALTYPLQISHPLPVDVFLLNEVLEAMGGNAKLLVDTAIARLMDALDTPEMAEKAVATYVGLFSVFVDIPNHPFYVAFHARNPVVILTKVLLRLLDILSEANSGRFGPDYASRLRHTMIAALLHLSAILTKGSGRVRKALQALQAGIMTFLVECASSAFAFEPLDRDGIVDLLKELTWLTTYIPIARQASAELEKLERMCSVQARFNASTLNIRNAWVTFFDAILARRTILAQMQDLDSTPMACDNCFKFDERANFKKCAGCGMAHYCSKECQSRAWKEKGHRVECGSLKIKPGASAVEKYEVDT
;
A
#
# COMPACT_ATOMS: atom_id res chain seq x y z
N MET A 1 -27.57 -23.19 -10.42
CA MET A 1 -28.27 -21.89 -10.34
C MET A 1 -27.35 -20.73 -10.00
N GLN A 2 -26.57 -20.78 -8.89
CA GLN A 2 -25.73 -19.65 -8.44
C GLN A 2 -24.66 -19.20 -9.44
N TRP A 3 -23.87 -20.12 -10.01
CA TRP A 3 -22.90 -19.81 -11.07
C TRP A 3 -23.54 -19.12 -12.28
N HIS A 4 -24.78 -19.50 -12.62
CA HIS A 4 -25.50 -18.92 -13.76
C HIS A 4 -25.93 -17.49 -13.45
N ILE A 5 -26.36 -17.19 -12.21
CA ILE A 5 -26.68 -15.82 -11.79
C ILE A 5 -25.44 -14.93 -11.84
N SER A 6 -24.32 -15.39 -11.28
CA SER A 6 -23.05 -14.65 -11.38
C SER A 6 -22.64 -14.43 -12.84
N MET A 7 -22.84 -15.42 -13.71
CA MET A 7 -22.50 -15.28 -15.13
C MET A 7 -23.42 -14.34 -15.90
N VAL A 8 -24.72 -14.33 -15.62
CA VAL A 8 -25.65 -13.36 -16.21
C VAL A 8 -25.23 -11.94 -15.85
N TYR A 9 -24.86 -11.71 -14.58
CA TYR A 9 -24.33 -10.42 -14.15
C TYR A 9 -23.02 -10.08 -14.87
N VAL A 10 -22.06 -10.99 -14.91
CA VAL A 10 -20.74 -10.76 -15.53
C VAL A 10 -20.86 -10.47 -17.03
N VAL A 11 -21.72 -11.20 -17.76
CA VAL A 11 -21.93 -10.98 -19.20
C VAL A 11 -22.58 -9.61 -19.45
N ALA A 12 -23.56 -9.22 -18.64
CA ALA A 12 -24.17 -7.90 -18.75
C ALA A 12 -23.19 -6.78 -18.35
N CYS A 13 -22.29 -7.07 -17.42
CA CYS A 13 -21.17 -6.26 -16.98
C CYS A 13 -19.99 -6.19 -17.99
N THR A 14 -20.19 -6.52 -19.26
CA THR A 14 -19.17 -6.26 -20.30
C THR A 14 -19.47 -5.01 -21.12
N ARG A 15 -20.59 -4.34 -20.84
CA ARG A 15 -21.03 -3.12 -21.52
C ARG A 15 -21.38 -2.06 -20.50
N ASP A 16 -20.61 -0.98 -20.46
CA ASP A 16 -20.74 0.08 -19.45
C ASP A 16 -22.17 0.62 -19.36
N LYS A 17 -22.81 0.90 -20.51
CA LYS A 17 -24.20 1.37 -20.56
C LYS A 17 -25.18 0.37 -19.94
N CYS A 18 -25.07 -0.91 -20.28
CA CYS A 18 -25.96 -1.94 -19.72
C CYS A 18 -25.75 -2.09 -18.21
N THR A 19 -24.50 -1.96 -17.77
CA THR A 19 -24.13 -2.06 -16.35
C THR A 19 -24.75 -0.93 -15.54
N LEU A 20 -24.68 0.30 -16.05
CA LEU A 20 -25.33 1.47 -15.41
C LEU A 20 -26.84 1.28 -15.30
N GLU A 21 -27.50 0.88 -16.39
CA GLU A 21 -28.94 0.62 -16.37
C GLU A 21 -29.30 -0.47 -15.36
N ILE A 22 -28.51 -1.55 -15.29
CA ILE A 22 -28.71 -2.64 -14.33
C ILE A 22 -28.52 -2.17 -12.89
N ALA A 23 -27.49 -1.36 -12.62
CA ALA A 23 -27.22 -0.79 -11.31
C ALA A 23 -28.38 0.08 -10.79
N ASN A 24 -29.09 0.75 -11.71
CA ASN A 24 -30.25 1.58 -11.40
C ASN A 24 -31.55 0.79 -11.16
N ILE A 25 -31.59 -0.51 -11.47
CA ILE A 25 -32.75 -1.35 -11.17
C ILE A 25 -32.81 -1.60 -9.64
N PRO A 26 -33.92 -1.25 -8.96
CA PRO A 26 -34.04 -1.42 -7.52
C PRO A 26 -33.76 -2.86 -7.06
N GLY A 27 -32.87 -3.02 -6.08
CA GLY A 27 -32.54 -4.33 -5.51
C GLY A 27 -31.41 -5.07 -6.23
N THR A 28 -30.92 -4.58 -7.36
CA THR A 28 -29.76 -5.17 -8.06
C THR A 28 -28.52 -5.13 -7.18
N ILE A 29 -28.18 -3.98 -6.60
CA ILE A 29 -26.98 -3.83 -5.77
C ILE A 29 -27.11 -4.67 -4.50
N ARG A 30 -28.30 -4.73 -3.91
CA ARG A 30 -28.61 -5.63 -2.79
C ARG A 30 -28.38 -7.09 -3.17
N LEU A 31 -28.89 -7.56 -4.30
CA LEU A 31 -28.68 -8.93 -4.76
C LEU A 31 -27.19 -9.21 -5.03
N ALA A 32 -26.49 -8.32 -5.73
CA ALA A 32 -25.07 -8.44 -5.99
C ALA A 32 -24.24 -8.50 -4.69
N THR A 33 -24.63 -7.71 -3.68
CA THR A 33 -24.02 -7.75 -2.35
C THR A 33 -24.22 -9.10 -1.67
N LEU A 34 -25.45 -9.64 -1.70
CA LEU A 34 -25.75 -10.96 -1.13
C LEU A 34 -25.00 -12.08 -1.86
N VAL A 35 -24.86 -12.00 -3.19
CA VAL A 35 -24.07 -12.96 -3.98
C VAL A 35 -22.58 -12.86 -3.64
N CYS A 36 -22.04 -11.64 -3.55
CA CYS A 36 -20.68 -11.40 -3.10
C CYS A 36 -20.42 -12.01 -1.71
N MET A 37 -21.39 -11.89 -0.79
CA MET A 37 -21.24 -12.32 0.60
C MET A 37 -21.78 -13.72 0.91
N LEU A 38 -22.28 -14.44 -0.10
CA LEU A 38 -22.91 -15.75 0.07
C LEU A 38 -21.98 -16.79 0.68
N ASP A 39 -20.69 -16.71 0.36
CA ASP A 39 -19.71 -17.69 0.79
C ASP A 39 -18.44 -17.03 1.35
N THR A 40 -18.53 -16.56 2.58
CA THR A 40 -17.40 -15.96 3.30
C THR A 40 -16.35 -16.99 3.73
N ARG A 41 -16.67 -18.30 3.67
CA ARG A 41 -15.83 -19.39 4.18
C ARG A 41 -15.40 -20.39 3.10
N HIS A 42 -15.63 -20.10 1.82
CA HIS A 42 -15.33 -21.00 0.69
C HIS A 42 -15.97 -22.40 0.84
N THR A 43 -17.16 -22.44 1.42
CA THR A 43 -17.96 -23.64 1.68
C THR A 43 -18.83 -24.07 0.50
N PHE A 44 -19.19 -23.14 -0.39
CA PHE A 44 -20.17 -23.35 -1.46
C PHE A 44 -19.64 -22.97 -2.84
N LEU A 45 -18.73 -22.00 -2.92
CA LEU A 45 -18.14 -21.50 -4.15
C LEU A 45 -16.64 -21.80 -4.15
N ASP A 46 -16.12 -22.24 -5.29
CA ASP A 46 -14.68 -22.25 -5.51
C ASP A 46 -14.12 -20.81 -5.57
N LYS A 47 -12.79 -20.71 -5.69
CA LYS A 47 -12.11 -19.40 -5.77
C LYS A 47 -12.61 -18.55 -6.94
N GLN A 48 -12.90 -19.18 -8.08
CA GLN A 48 -13.37 -18.49 -9.27
C GLN A 48 -14.80 -17.96 -9.09
N GLY A 49 -15.72 -18.76 -8.55
CA GLY A 49 -17.09 -18.36 -8.23
C GLY A 49 -17.13 -17.25 -7.18
N THR A 50 -16.28 -17.34 -6.15
CA THR A 50 -16.14 -16.28 -5.13
C THR A 50 -15.69 -14.95 -5.75
N TYR A 51 -14.72 -15.02 -6.66
CA TYR A 51 -14.26 -13.87 -7.41
C TYR A 51 -15.38 -13.27 -8.28
N LEU A 52 -16.09 -14.08 -9.06
CA LEU A 52 -17.17 -13.61 -9.94
C LEU A 52 -18.31 -12.96 -9.15
N GLY A 53 -18.63 -13.49 -7.97
CA GLY A 53 -19.60 -12.86 -7.06
C GLY A 53 -19.14 -11.49 -6.57
N SER A 54 -17.85 -11.33 -6.28
CA SER A 54 -17.27 -10.04 -5.85
C SER A 54 -17.19 -9.04 -7.01
N PHE A 55 -16.88 -9.52 -8.22
CA PHE A 55 -16.87 -8.72 -9.44
C PHE A 55 -18.27 -8.18 -9.78
N ALA A 56 -19.32 -9.01 -9.64
CA ALA A 56 -20.70 -8.62 -9.89
C ALA A 56 -21.18 -7.45 -9.01
N LEU A 57 -20.61 -7.29 -7.82
CA LEU A 57 -20.85 -6.12 -6.96
C LEU A 57 -19.93 -4.94 -7.35
N THR A 58 -18.64 -5.22 -7.50
CA THR A 58 -17.64 -4.16 -7.64
C THR A 58 -17.82 -3.39 -8.95
N TYR A 59 -18.03 -4.09 -10.06
CA TYR A 59 -18.01 -3.47 -11.37
C TYR A 59 -19.13 -2.43 -11.58
N PRO A 60 -20.39 -2.67 -11.18
CA PRO A 60 -21.43 -1.63 -11.17
C PRO A 60 -21.07 -0.41 -10.32
N LEU A 61 -20.45 -0.61 -9.15
CA LEU A 61 -20.04 0.48 -8.27
C LEU A 61 -18.92 1.33 -8.90
N GLN A 62 -18.00 0.70 -9.62
CA GLN A 62 -16.91 1.38 -10.31
C GLN A 62 -17.37 2.12 -11.58
N ILE A 63 -18.26 1.54 -12.37
CA ILE A 63 -18.70 2.19 -13.62
C ILE A 63 -19.64 3.36 -13.36
N SER A 64 -20.36 3.32 -12.26
CA SER A 64 -21.10 4.49 -11.76
C SER A 64 -20.17 5.66 -11.36
N HIS A 65 -18.85 5.45 -11.40
CA HIS A 65 -17.81 6.42 -11.06
C HIS A 65 -17.14 7.05 -12.31
N PRO A 66 -17.68 8.17 -12.83
CA PRO A 66 -16.85 9.37 -12.92
C PRO A 66 -17.51 10.64 -12.36
N LEU A 67 -18.73 10.52 -11.82
CA LEU A 67 -19.44 11.53 -11.03
C LEU A 67 -19.31 11.15 -9.54
N PRO A 68 -19.52 12.06 -8.56
CA PRO A 68 -19.37 11.70 -7.15
C PRO A 68 -20.17 10.41 -6.89
N VAL A 69 -19.47 9.36 -6.44
CA VAL A 69 -20.04 8.02 -6.23
C VAL A 69 -21.43 8.18 -5.67
N ASP A 70 -22.40 7.56 -6.32
CA ASP A 70 -23.76 7.62 -5.84
C ASP A 70 -23.81 6.94 -4.47
N VAL A 71 -23.83 7.78 -3.43
CA VAL A 71 -23.88 7.38 -2.03
C VAL A 71 -25.08 6.45 -1.80
N PHE A 72 -26.12 6.56 -2.62
CA PHE A 72 -27.26 5.66 -2.62
C PHE A 72 -26.86 4.19 -2.85
N LEU A 73 -26.02 3.90 -3.85
CA LEU A 73 -25.61 2.52 -4.13
C LEU A 73 -24.82 1.94 -2.96
N LEU A 74 -23.91 2.71 -2.34
CA LEU A 74 -23.19 2.25 -1.15
C LEU A 74 -24.09 2.08 0.07
N ASN A 75 -25.13 2.91 0.23
CA ASN A 75 -26.14 2.71 1.26
C ASN A 75 -26.90 1.40 1.04
N GLU A 76 -27.28 1.08 -0.21
CA GLU A 76 -27.94 -0.20 -0.52
C GLU A 76 -27.04 -1.40 -0.20
N VAL A 77 -25.74 -1.33 -0.50
CA VAL A 77 -24.76 -2.35 -0.06
C VAL A 77 -24.75 -2.45 1.47
N LEU A 78 -24.71 -1.31 2.18
CA LEU A 78 -24.65 -1.29 3.63
C LEU A 78 -25.93 -1.88 4.27
N GLU A 79 -27.10 -1.57 3.72
CA GLU A 79 -28.39 -2.13 4.14
C GLU A 79 -28.44 -3.64 3.90
N ALA A 80 -27.98 -4.11 2.75
CA ALA A 80 -27.86 -5.54 2.44
C ALA A 80 -26.95 -6.27 3.44
N MET A 81 -25.95 -5.56 3.97
CA MET A 81 -25.04 -6.03 5.02
C MET A 81 -25.58 -5.86 6.45
N GLY A 82 -26.84 -5.42 6.62
CA GLY A 82 -27.41 -5.16 7.94
C GLY A 82 -26.67 -4.08 8.72
N GLY A 83 -26.10 -3.08 8.03
CA GLY A 83 -25.27 -2.03 8.62
C GLY A 83 -23.82 -2.44 8.93
N ASN A 84 -23.40 -3.68 8.62
CA ASN A 84 -22.09 -4.19 8.99
C ASN A 84 -21.02 -3.93 7.92
N ALA A 85 -20.59 -2.67 7.79
CA ALA A 85 -19.53 -2.28 6.86
C ALA A 85 -18.20 -3.02 7.09
N LYS A 86 -17.89 -3.29 8.37
CA LYS A 86 -16.66 -3.98 8.80
C LYS A 86 -16.58 -5.38 8.20
N LEU A 87 -17.69 -6.12 8.19
CA LEU A 87 -17.73 -7.49 7.66
C LEU A 87 -17.36 -7.53 6.17
N LEU A 88 -17.95 -6.67 5.34
CA LEU A 88 -17.64 -6.62 3.90
C LEU A 88 -16.16 -6.29 3.66
N VAL A 89 -15.64 -5.28 4.35
CA VAL A 89 -14.23 -4.86 4.22
C VAL A 89 -13.27 -5.96 4.66
N ASP A 90 -13.52 -6.59 5.82
CA ASP A 90 -12.68 -7.68 6.33
C ASP A 90 -12.69 -8.89 5.38
N THR A 91 -13.86 -9.24 4.85
CA THR A 91 -14.00 -10.31 3.85
C THR A 91 -13.29 -9.97 2.54
N ALA A 92 -13.44 -8.75 2.01
CA ALA A 92 -12.78 -8.32 0.79
C ALA A 92 -11.24 -8.34 0.92
N ILE A 93 -10.71 -7.85 2.05
CA ILE A 93 -9.26 -7.91 2.33
C ILE A 93 -8.80 -9.36 2.44
N ALA A 94 -9.52 -10.22 3.19
CA ALA A 94 -9.13 -11.62 3.34
C ALA A 94 -9.10 -12.36 1.99
N ARG A 95 -10.11 -12.16 1.14
CA ARG A 95 -10.17 -12.76 -0.20
C ARG A 95 -9.10 -12.22 -1.14
N LEU A 96 -8.79 -10.93 -1.07
CA LEU A 96 -7.67 -10.35 -1.81
C LEU A 96 -6.36 -11.03 -1.42
N MET A 97 -6.09 -11.14 -0.12
CA MET A 97 -4.85 -11.75 0.37
C MET A 97 -4.76 -13.25 0.01
N ASP A 98 -5.85 -14.02 0.15
CA ASP A 98 -5.87 -15.44 -0.27
C ASP A 98 -5.64 -15.61 -1.79
N ALA A 99 -6.21 -14.71 -2.60
CA ALA A 99 -6.05 -14.78 -4.05
C ALA A 99 -4.61 -14.49 -4.51
N LEU A 100 -3.83 -13.75 -3.73
CA LEU A 100 -2.41 -13.49 -4.02
C LEU A 100 -1.51 -14.72 -3.83
N ASP A 101 -2.01 -15.78 -3.17
CA ASP A 101 -1.33 -17.07 -3.09
C ASP A 101 -1.63 -17.96 -4.32
N THR A 102 -2.51 -17.51 -5.21
CA THR A 102 -2.90 -18.21 -6.45
C THR A 102 -2.62 -17.30 -7.66
N PRO A 103 -1.40 -17.33 -8.23
CA PRO A 103 -0.99 -16.42 -9.30
C PRO A 103 -2.02 -16.24 -10.41
N GLU A 104 -2.63 -17.32 -10.91
CA GLU A 104 -3.62 -17.31 -11.99
C GLU A 104 -4.84 -16.41 -11.72
N MET A 105 -5.13 -16.16 -10.44
CA MET A 105 -6.25 -15.34 -9.97
C MET A 105 -5.83 -13.96 -9.47
N ALA A 106 -4.53 -13.72 -9.22
CA ALA A 106 -4.04 -12.52 -8.57
C ALA A 106 -4.41 -11.23 -9.32
N GLU A 107 -4.18 -11.19 -10.64
CA GLU A 107 -4.51 -10.04 -11.49
C GLU A 107 -5.99 -9.65 -11.38
N LYS A 108 -6.88 -10.61 -11.63
CA LYS A 108 -8.32 -10.43 -11.53
C LYS A 108 -8.78 -9.98 -10.13
N ALA A 109 -8.30 -10.68 -9.11
CA ALA A 109 -8.66 -10.40 -7.72
C ALA A 109 -8.22 -9.00 -7.30
N VAL A 110 -6.99 -8.59 -7.62
CA VAL A 110 -6.51 -7.25 -7.30
C VAL A 110 -7.32 -6.20 -8.07
N ALA A 111 -7.54 -6.37 -9.37
CA ALA A 111 -8.37 -5.43 -10.14
C ALA A 111 -9.76 -5.23 -9.53
N THR A 112 -10.38 -6.32 -9.06
CA THR A 112 -11.69 -6.27 -8.38
C THR A 112 -11.59 -5.61 -7.00
N TYR A 113 -10.78 -6.13 -6.08
CA TYR A 113 -10.83 -5.64 -4.70
C TYR A 113 -10.18 -4.26 -4.54
N VAL A 114 -9.11 -3.94 -5.26
CA VAL A 114 -8.54 -2.58 -5.27
C VAL A 114 -9.53 -1.60 -5.92
N GLY A 115 -10.23 -2.06 -6.96
CA GLY A 115 -11.34 -1.32 -7.55
C GLY A 115 -12.47 -1.01 -6.57
N LEU A 116 -12.84 -1.97 -5.74
CA LEU A 116 -13.82 -1.75 -4.66
C LEU A 116 -13.29 -0.76 -3.63
N PHE A 117 -12.00 -0.85 -3.28
CA PHE A 117 -11.36 0.05 -2.32
C PHE A 117 -11.27 1.49 -2.82
N SER A 118 -11.08 1.71 -4.13
CA SER A 118 -11.12 3.06 -4.70
C SER A 118 -12.47 3.72 -4.44
N VAL A 119 -13.57 3.01 -4.71
CA VAL A 119 -14.94 3.50 -4.43
C VAL A 119 -15.12 3.89 -2.96
N PHE A 120 -14.53 3.14 -2.02
CA PHE A 120 -14.63 3.46 -0.61
C PHE A 120 -13.89 4.73 -0.21
N VAL A 121 -12.77 5.06 -0.86
CA VAL A 121 -11.92 6.21 -0.51
C VAL A 121 -12.54 7.54 -0.97
N ASP A 122 -13.38 7.51 -2.00
CA ASP A 122 -13.96 8.72 -2.60
C ASP A 122 -15.13 9.31 -1.80
N ILE A 123 -15.66 8.62 -0.78
CA ILE A 123 -16.73 9.12 0.10
C ILE A 123 -16.25 9.16 1.56
N PRO A 124 -15.60 10.25 1.99
CA PRO A 124 -15.24 10.44 3.39
C PRO A 124 -16.45 10.30 4.32
N ASN A 125 -16.23 9.72 5.50
CA ASN A 125 -17.25 9.46 6.54
C ASN A 125 -18.26 8.34 6.25
N HIS A 126 -18.32 7.79 5.03
CA HIS A 126 -19.15 6.60 4.79
C HIS A 126 -18.67 5.42 5.68
N PRO A 127 -19.56 4.57 6.22
CA PRO A 127 -19.15 3.45 7.06
C PRO A 127 -18.09 2.52 6.42
N PHE A 128 -18.13 2.31 5.10
CA PHE A 128 -17.09 1.57 4.38
C PHE A 128 -15.73 2.31 4.38
N TYR A 129 -15.72 3.63 4.16
CA TYR A 129 -14.50 4.44 4.27
C TYR A 129 -13.86 4.27 5.65
N VAL A 130 -14.66 4.41 6.71
CA VAL A 130 -14.21 4.31 8.10
C VAL A 130 -13.69 2.91 8.40
N ALA A 131 -14.43 1.87 8.01
CA ALA A 131 -14.03 0.48 8.20
C ALA A 131 -12.74 0.14 7.45
N PHE A 132 -12.59 0.57 6.20
CA PHE A 132 -11.40 0.34 5.38
C PHE A 132 -10.18 1.08 5.95
N HIS A 133 -10.32 2.35 6.31
CA HIS A 133 -9.24 3.12 6.91
C HIS A 133 -8.77 2.54 8.25
N ALA A 134 -9.67 1.94 9.04
CA ALA A 134 -9.31 1.24 10.27
C ALA A 134 -8.44 -0.01 10.04
N ARG A 135 -8.29 -0.48 8.79
CA ARG A 135 -7.43 -1.61 8.39
C ARG A 135 -6.09 -1.21 7.79
N ASN A 136 -5.77 0.09 7.83
CA ASN A 136 -4.50 0.60 7.33
C ASN A 136 -4.28 0.23 5.85
N PRO A 137 -5.09 0.80 4.94
CA PRO A 137 -5.13 0.41 3.54
C PRO A 137 -3.78 0.58 2.84
N VAL A 138 -2.98 1.55 3.27
CA VAL A 138 -1.60 1.75 2.79
C VAL A 138 -0.76 0.48 2.92
N VAL A 139 -0.74 -0.13 4.11
CA VAL A 139 0.05 -1.35 4.35
C VAL A 139 -0.47 -2.51 3.53
N ILE A 140 -1.79 -2.62 3.37
CA ILE A 140 -2.40 -3.66 2.55
C ILE A 140 -1.96 -3.51 1.09
N LEU A 141 -2.11 -2.31 0.52
CA LEU A 141 -1.75 -2.03 -0.87
C LEU A 141 -0.25 -2.20 -1.13
N THR A 142 0.62 -1.76 -0.22
CA THR A 142 2.06 -1.99 -0.35
C THR A 142 2.41 -3.48 -0.34
N LYS A 143 1.75 -4.28 0.51
CA LYS A 143 1.94 -5.75 0.51
C LYS A 143 1.44 -6.41 -0.77
N VAL A 144 0.29 -5.96 -1.28
CA VAL A 144 -0.26 -6.40 -2.58
C VAL A 144 0.75 -6.12 -3.69
N LEU A 145 1.30 -4.90 -3.74
CA LEU A 145 2.31 -4.49 -4.72
C LEU A 145 3.58 -5.35 -4.68
N LEU A 146 4.11 -5.60 -3.48
CA LEU A 146 5.27 -6.49 -3.30
C LEU A 146 4.97 -7.92 -3.76
N ARG A 147 3.78 -8.45 -3.46
CA ARG A 147 3.40 -9.79 -3.87
C ARG A 147 3.18 -9.91 -5.38
N LEU A 148 2.60 -8.88 -6.00
CA LEU A 148 2.45 -8.81 -7.45
C LEU A 148 3.80 -8.74 -8.17
N LEU A 149 4.80 -8.09 -7.57
CA LEU A 149 6.15 -8.07 -8.11
C LEU A 149 6.78 -9.47 -8.12
N ASP A 150 6.59 -10.28 -7.07
CA ASP A 150 7.04 -11.68 -7.06
C ASP A 150 6.39 -12.47 -8.20
N ILE A 151 5.07 -12.34 -8.35
CA ILE A 151 4.29 -13.01 -9.41
C ILE A 151 4.73 -12.53 -10.79
N LEU A 152 5.05 -11.24 -10.95
CA LEU A 152 5.53 -10.67 -12.21
C LEU A 152 6.87 -11.29 -12.63
N SER A 153 7.75 -11.57 -11.66
CA SER A 153 9.03 -12.24 -11.91
C SER A 153 8.81 -13.65 -12.48
N GLU A 154 7.87 -14.42 -11.90
CA GLU A 154 7.47 -15.72 -12.44
C GLU A 154 6.76 -15.60 -13.80
N ALA A 155 5.97 -14.55 -14.01
CA ALA A 155 5.30 -14.29 -15.27
C ALA A 155 6.29 -14.05 -16.41
N ASN A 156 7.36 -13.30 -16.16
CA ASN A 156 8.39 -13.03 -17.14
C ASN A 156 9.24 -14.27 -17.49
N SER A 157 9.21 -15.33 -16.67
CA SER A 157 9.89 -16.59 -16.98
C SER A 157 9.11 -17.49 -17.96
N GLY A 158 7.97 -17.04 -18.48
CA GLY A 158 7.15 -17.77 -19.46
C GLY A 158 6.22 -18.83 -18.86
N ARG A 159 6.03 -18.84 -17.53
CA ARG A 159 5.14 -19.80 -16.85
C ARG A 159 3.65 -19.59 -17.19
N PHE A 160 3.28 -18.39 -17.61
CA PHE A 160 1.89 -17.98 -17.88
C PHE A 160 1.73 -17.54 -19.34
N GLY A 161 0.48 -17.33 -19.78
CA GLY A 161 0.21 -16.84 -21.13
C GLY A 161 0.90 -15.49 -21.43
N PRO A 162 1.18 -15.19 -22.71
CA PRO A 162 2.04 -14.07 -23.12
C PRO A 162 1.57 -12.70 -22.61
N ASP A 163 0.26 -12.52 -22.45
CA ASP A 163 -0.34 -11.25 -22.02
C ASP A 163 -0.44 -11.11 -20.49
N TYR A 164 -0.18 -12.17 -19.73
CA TYR A 164 -0.41 -12.19 -18.29
C TYR A 164 0.47 -11.17 -17.56
N ALA A 165 1.75 -11.09 -17.91
CA ALA A 165 2.67 -10.11 -17.33
C ALA A 165 2.23 -8.66 -17.60
N SER A 166 1.64 -8.40 -18.78
CA SER A 166 1.13 -7.06 -19.12
C SER A 166 -0.07 -6.67 -18.25
N ARG A 167 -1.06 -7.56 -18.12
CA ARG A 167 -2.23 -7.32 -17.25
C ARG A 167 -1.85 -7.15 -15.78
N LEU A 168 -0.84 -7.90 -15.32
CA LEU A 168 -0.33 -7.78 -13.96
C LEU A 168 0.31 -6.41 -13.71
N ARG A 169 1.10 -5.89 -14.66
CA ARG A 169 1.67 -4.54 -14.60
C ARG A 169 0.59 -3.48 -14.50
N HIS A 170 -0.43 -3.53 -15.35
CA HIS A 170 -1.57 -2.61 -15.30
C HIS A 170 -2.27 -2.63 -13.93
N THR A 171 -2.43 -3.83 -13.35
CA THR A 171 -3.04 -4.02 -12.04
C THR A 171 -2.19 -3.47 -10.89
N MET A 172 -0.85 -3.58 -10.98
CA MET A 172 0.06 -2.92 -10.04
C MET A 172 -0.11 -1.40 -10.08
N ILE A 173 -0.32 -0.82 -11.26
CA ILE A 173 -0.57 0.62 -11.39
C ILE A 173 -1.88 1.04 -10.74
N ALA A 174 -2.95 0.27 -10.90
CA ALA A 174 -4.22 0.57 -10.20
C ALA A 174 -4.01 0.65 -8.67
N ALA A 175 -3.23 -0.27 -8.10
CA ALA A 175 -2.87 -0.24 -6.68
C ALA A 175 -1.96 0.95 -6.32
N LEU A 176 -1.01 1.33 -7.19
CA LEU A 176 -0.15 2.51 -7.00
C LEU A 176 -0.93 3.83 -7.06
N LEU A 177 -1.82 3.99 -8.03
CA LEU A 177 -2.66 5.18 -8.17
C LEU A 177 -3.56 5.33 -6.94
N HIS A 178 -4.12 4.22 -6.45
CA HIS A 178 -4.91 4.24 -5.22
C HIS A 178 -4.07 4.60 -3.99
N LEU A 179 -2.86 4.04 -3.87
CA LEU A 179 -1.92 4.40 -2.81
C LEU A 179 -1.55 5.89 -2.89
N SER A 180 -1.25 6.41 -4.08
CA SER A 180 -0.94 7.82 -4.32
C SER A 180 -2.10 8.72 -3.89
N ALA A 181 -3.32 8.41 -4.32
CA ALA A 181 -4.53 9.16 -3.93
C ALA A 181 -4.71 9.23 -2.40
N ILE A 182 -4.44 8.11 -1.69
CA ILE A 182 -4.48 8.05 -0.22
C ILE A 182 -3.43 8.97 0.43
N LEU A 183 -2.25 9.10 -0.16
CA LEU A 183 -1.15 9.94 0.32
C LEU A 183 -1.37 11.43 0.02
N THR A 184 -1.96 11.76 -1.13
CA THR A 184 -2.20 13.16 -1.55
C THR A 184 -3.43 13.76 -0.85
N LYS A 185 -4.57 13.07 -0.83
CA LYS A 185 -5.87 13.65 -0.42
C LYS A 185 -6.25 13.39 1.04
N GLY A 186 -5.53 12.49 1.73
CA GLY A 186 -5.95 11.99 3.05
C GLY A 186 -5.48 12.83 4.24
N SER A 187 -6.33 12.91 5.27
CA SER A 187 -5.86 13.28 6.61
C SER A 187 -4.82 12.29 7.12
N GLY A 188 -3.84 12.77 7.90
CA GLY A 188 -2.77 11.94 8.44
C GLY A 188 -1.77 11.42 7.39
N ARG A 189 -1.56 12.15 6.28
CA ARG A 189 -0.61 11.80 5.21
C ARG A 189 0.79 11.40 5.70
N VAL A 190 1.31 12.07 6.74
CA VAL A 190 2.63 11.73 7.33
C VAL A 190 2.61 10.32 7.92
N ARG A 191 1.61 9.99 8.73
CA ARG A 191 1.46 8.65 9.30
C ARG A 191 1.30 7.59 8.20
N LYS A 192 0.49 7.88 7.18
CA LYS A 192 0.26 7.00 6.04
C LYS A 192 1.53 6.77 5.23
N ALA A 193 2.30 7.80 4.95
CA ALA A 193 3.58 7.68 4.25
C ALA A 193 4.63 6.89 5.06
N LEU A 194 4.69 7.10 6.38
CA LEU A 194 5.52 6.25 7.26
C LEU A 194 5.10 4.78 7.16
N GLN A 195 3.80 4.50 7.17
CA GLN A 195 3.27 3.15 7.01
C GLN A 195 3.65 2.54 5.65
N ALA A 196 3.63 3.32 4.56
CA ALA A 196 4.05 2.85 3.24
C ALA A 196 5.55 2.50 3.21
N LEU A 197 6.40 3.39 3.74
CA LEU A 197 7.85 3.18 3.84
C LEU A 197 8.18 1.92 4.64
N GLN A 198 7.58 1.78 5.83
CA GLN A 198 7.77 0.61 6.70
C GLN A 198 7.23 -0.69 6.09
N ALA A 199 6.21 -0.59 5.25
CA ALA A 199 5.66 -1.75 4.54
C ALA A 199 6.50 -2.13 3.30
N GLY A 200 7.56 -1.39 2.96
CA GLY A 200 8.47 -1.73 1.87
C GLY A 200 8.15 -1.08 0.53
N ILE A 201 7.47 0.08 0.49
CA ILE A 201 7.16 0.74 -0.79
C ILE A 201 8.43 1.12 -1.58
N MET A 202 9.53 1.46 -0.90
CA MET A 202 10.81 1.74 -1.57
C MET A 202 11.39 0.48 -2.22
N THR A 203 11.31 -0.68 -1.56
CA THR A 203 11.69 -1.96 -2.16
C THR A 203 10.92 -2.20 -3.44
N PHE A 204 9.60 -2.04 -3.39
CA PHE A 204 8.75 -2.16 -4.59
C PHE A 204 9.21 -1.21 -5.72
N LEU A 205 9.43 0.07 -5.43
CA LEU A 205 9.83 1.07 -6.43
C LEU A 205 11.18 0.73 -7.09
N VAL A 206 12.16 0.31 -6.30
CA VAL A 206 13.51 -0.06 -6.78
C VAL A 206 13.47 -1.30 -7.67
N GLU A 207 12.71 -2.32 -7.28
CA GLU A 207 12.56 -3.54 -8.07
C GLU A 207 11.74 -3.30 -9.35
N CYS A 208 10.71 -2.47 -9.27
CA CYS A 208 9.88 -2.08 -10.41
C CYS A 208 10.66 -1.26 -11.45
N ALA A 209 11.65 -0.46 -11.01
CA ALA A 209 12.44 0.40 -11.88
C ALA A 209 13.18 -0.37 -12.99
N SER A 210 13.72 -1.56 -12.68
CA SER A 210 14.41 -2.41 -13.67
C SER A 210 13.49 -2.94 -14.78
N SER A 211 12.18 -2.94 -14.56
CA SER A 211 11.19 -3.40 -15.54
C SER A 211 10.37 -2.26 -16.13
N ALA A 212 10.72 -1.00 -15.84
CA ALA A 212 9.94 0.19 -16.22
C ALA A 212 9.65 0.29 -17.73
N PHE A 213 10.55 -0.19 -18.59
CA PHE A 213 10.36 -0.18 -20.04
C PHE A 213 9.22 -1.08 -20.52
N ALA A 214 8.82 -2.08 -19.73
CA ALA A 214 7.73 -3.00 -20.06
C ALA A 214 6.34 -2.47 -19.67
N PHE A 215 6.28 -1.36 -18.93
CA PHE A 215 5.03 -0.67 -18.59
C PHE A 215 4.59 0.25 -19.73
N GLU A 216 3.28 0.47 -19.87
CA GLU A 216 2.75 1.46 -20.78
C GLU A 216 3.12 2.90 -20.33
N PRO A 217 3.03 3.92 -21.20
CA PRO A 217 3.34 5.30 -20.82
C PRO A 217 2.54 5.79 -19.61
N LEU A 218 1.21 5.61 -19.63
CA LEU A 218 0.31 6.01 -18.52
C LEU A 218 0.68 5.30 -17.20
N ASP A 219 1.07 4.04 -17.30
CA ASP A 219 1.48 3.23 -16.16
C ASP A 219 2.74 3.78 -15.48
N ARG A 220 3.70 4.27 -16.28
CA ARG A 220 4.94 4.87 -15.77
C ARG A 220 4.68 6.18 -15.03
N ASP A 221 3.67 6.94 -15.45
CA ASP A 221 3.31 8.21 -14.82
C ASP A 221 2.84 7.99 -13.38
N GLY A 222 2.13 6.89 -13.09
CA GLY A 222 1.74 6.52 -11.72
C GLY A 222 2.94 6.29 -10.79
N ILE A 223 4.04 5.72 -11.30
CA ILE A 223 5.30 5.53 -10.54
C ILE A 223 5.95 6.90 -10.28
N VAL A 224 6.03 7.73 -11.32
CA VAL A 224 6.61 9.08 -11.24
C VAL A 224 5.85 9.93 -10.22
N ASP A 225 4.52 9.89 -10.23
CA ASP A 225 3.69 10.68 -9.32
C ASP A 225 3.87 10.23 -7.87
N LEU A 226 3.92 8.92 -7.60
CA LEU A 226 4.23 8.43 -6.25
C LEU A 226 5.61 8.88 -5.77
N LEU A 227 6.63 8.87 -6.64
CA LEU A 227 7.97 9.36 -6.30
C LEU A 227 7.96 10.86 -5.97
N LYS A 228 7.23 11.68 -6.73
CA LYS A 228 7.07 13.11 -6.45
C LYS A 228 6.38 13.35 -5.10
N GLU A 229 5.33 12.59 -4.80
CA GLU A 229 4.61 12.68 -3.52
C GLU A 229 5.52 12.31 -2.34
N LEU A 230 6.26 11.21 -2.45
CA LEU A 230 7.24 10.81 -1.43
C LEU A 230 8.34 11.87 -1.27
N THR A 231 8.84 12.44 -2.37
CA THR A 231 9.80 13.55 -2.37
C THR A 231 9.28 14.71 -1.56
N TRP A 232 8.07 15.18 -1.85
CA TRP A 232 7.46 16.29 -1.13
C TRP A 232 7.28 15.98 0.37
N LEU A 233 6.88 14.75 0.70
CA LEU A 233 6.71 14.29 2.07
C LEU A 233 8.02 14.16 2.85
N THR A 234 9.20 14.12 2.21
CA THR A 234 10.49 14.16 2.94
C THR A 234 10.73 15.49 3.65
N THR A 235 9.95 16.53 3.37
CA THR A 235 9.98 17.77 4.18
C THR A 235 9.58 17.53 5.64
N TYR A 236 8.86 16.45 5.94
CA TYR A 236 8.58 16.02 7.30
C TYR A 236 9.72 15.17 7.85
N ILE A 237 10.32 15.61 8.96
CA ILE A 237 11.46 14.94 9.62
C ILE A 237 11.26 13.42 9.82
N PRO A 238 10.10 12.93 10.30
CA PRO A 238 9.89 11.49 10.47
C PRO A 238 10.00 10.71 9.15
N ILE A 239 9.49 11.29 8.05
CA ILE A 239 9.54 10.68 6.71
C ILE A 239 10.96 10.64 6.20
N ALA A 240 11.70 11.76 6.28
CA ALA A 240 13.09 11.79 5.87
C ALA A 240 13.94 10.75 6.61
N ARG A 241 13.76 10.62 7.93
CA ARG A 241 14.46 9.60 8.74
C ARG A 241 14.14 8.18 8.27
N GLN A 242 12.85 7.86 8.12
CA GLN A 242 12.45 6.53 7.68
C GLN A 242 12.92 6.22 6.25
N ALA A 243 12.77 7.16 5.32
CA ALA A 243 13.23 6.99 3.94
C ALA A 243 14.74 6.80 3.85
N SER A 244 15.53 7.55 4.65
CA SER A 244 16.98 7.35 4.76
C SER A 244 17.33 5.96 5.28
N ALA A 245 16.62 5.47 6.30
CA ALA A 245 16.87 4.14 6.87
C ALA A 245 16.54 3.01 5.86
N GLU A 246 15.42 3.13 5.14
CA GLU A 246 15.09 2.17 4.07
C GLU A 246 16.06 2.25 2.89
N LEU A 247 16.51 3.44 2.51
CA LEU A 247 17.51 3.62 1.44
C LEU A 247 18.82 2.90 1.78
N GLU A 248 19.38 3.13 2.97
CA GLU A 248 20.60 2.45 3.41
C GLU A 248 20.45 0.93 3.44
N LYS A 249 19.27 0.43 3.88
CA LYS A 249 18.97 -0.99 3.88
C LYS A 249 18.98 -1.55 2.46
N LEU A 250 18.40 -0.84 1.49
CA LEU A 250 18.35 -1.25 0.09
C LEU A 250 19.73 -1.21 -0.59
N GLU A 251 20.54 -0.20 -0.30
CA GLU A 251 21.91 -0.07 -0.83
C GLU A 251 22.82 -1.21 -0.36
N ARG A 252 22.59 -1.77 0.84
CA ARG A 252 23.29 -2.98 1.29
C ARG A 252 22.86 -4.24 0.54
N MET A 253 21.64 -4.27 0.00
CA MET A 253 21.07 -5.45 -0.67
C MET A 253 21.29 -5.43 -2.18
N CYS A 254 21.34 -4.26 -2.82
CA CYS A 254 21.47 -4.14 -4.26
C CYS A 254 22.03 -2.78 -4.70
N SER A 255 22.46 -2.70 -5.96
CA SER A 255 22.82 -1.41 -6.59
C SER A 255 21.56 -0.65 -7.00
N VAL A 256 21.03 0.17 -6.07
CA VAL A 256 19.83 0.99 -6.29
C VAL A 256 20.00 1.91 -7.50
N GLN A 257 21.16 2.57 -7.61
CA GLN A 257 21.46 3.47 -8.72
C GLN A 257 21.48 2.74 -10.07
N ALA A 258 22.03 1.53 -10.14
CA ALA A 258 22.05 0.76 -11.39
C ALA A 258 20.64 0.43 -11.89
N ARG A 259 19.73 0.07 -10.98
CA ARG A 259 18.33 -0.26 -11.33
C ARG A 259 17.59 0.94 -11.90
N PHE A 260 17.76 2.13 -11.33
CA PHE A 260 17.15 3.35 -11.87
C PHE A 260 17.84 3.87 -13.14
N ASN A 261 19.15 3.66 -13.28
CA ASN A 261 19.85 3.94 -14.54
C ASN A 261 19.31 3.10 -15.71
N ALA A 262 18.89 1.86 -15.41
CA ALA A 262 18.23 0.95 -16.34
C ALA A 262 16.70 1.18 -16.48
N SER A 263 16.16 2.26 -15.92
CA SER A 263 14.74 2.64 -16.06
C SER A 263 14.53 3.71 -17.15
N THR A 264 13.29 4.15 -17.34
CA THR A 264 12.98 5.25 -18.25
C THR A 264 13.49 6.59 -17.71
N LEU A 265 13.75 7.56 -18.59
CA LEU A 265 14.26 8.88 -18.20
C LEU A 265 13.38 9.58 -17.15
N ASN A 266 12.05 9.52 -17.31
CA ASN A 266 11.11 10.18 -16.39
C ASN A 266 11.17 9.56 -14.98
N ILE A 267 11.17 8.23 -14.89
CA ILE A 267 11.27 7.51 -13.60
C ILE A 267 12.62 7.77 -12.96
N ARG A 268 13.71 7.71 -13.74
CA ARG A 268 15.07 8.02 -13.26
C ARG A 268 15.16 9.44 -12.69
N ASN A 269 14.64 10.44 -13.40
CA ASN A 269 14.67 11.83 -12.95
C ASN A 269 13.86 12.04 -11.66
N ALA A 270 12.67 11.43 -11.57
CA ALA A 270 11.86 11.47 -10.36
C ALA A 270 12.57 10.80 -9.17
N TRP A 271 13.25 9.68 -9.41
CA TRP A 271 14.07 9.02 -8.40
C TRP A 271 15.26 9.86 -7.94
N VAL A 272 16.04 10.45 -8.86
CA VAL A 272 17.16 11.34 -8.49
C VAL A 272 16.67 12.48 -7.61
N THR A 273 15.53 13.08 -7.96
CA THR A 273 14.93 14.15 -7.14
C THR A 273 14.57 13.66 -5.72
N PHE A 274 13.98 12.46 -5.61
CA PHE A 274 13.66 11.84 -4.32
C PHE A 274 14.92 11.52 -3.50
N PHE A 275 15.92 10.92 -4.14
CA PHE A 275 17.19 10.55 -3.54
C PHE A 275 17.96 11.77 -3.02
N ASP A 276 18.09 12.82 -3.84
CA ASP A 276 18.71 14.08 -3.44
C ASP A 276 17.96 14.74 -2.28
N ALA A 277 16.62 14.64 -2.29
CA ALA A 277 15.83 15.12 -1.18
C ALA A 277 16.17 14.36 0.11
N ILE A 278 16.22 13.02 0.08
CA ILE A 278 16.63 12.20 1.25
C ILE A 278 18.02 12.61 1.74
N LEU A 279 19.01 12.71 0.85
CA LEU A 279 20.39 13.06 1.22
C LEU A 279 20.49 14.47 1.83
N ALA A 280 19.84 15.47 1.23
CA ALA A 280 19.82 16.81 1.77
C ALA A 280 19.23 16.84 3.19
N ARG A 281 18.18 16.04 3.45
CA ARG A 281 17.56 15.98 4.78
C ARG A 281 18.42 15.20 5.76
N ARG A 282 19.16 14.18 5.33
CA ARG A 282 20.15 13.49 6.16
C ARG A 282 21.21 14.45 6.69
N THR A 283 21.74 15.34 5.84
CA THR A 283 22.70 16.37 6.25
C THR A 283 22.13 17.31 7.30
N ILE A 284 20.91 17.82 7.08
CA ILE A 284 20.23 18.68 8.06
C ILE A 284 20.01 17.92 9.38
N LEU A 285 19.56 16.66 9.31
CA LEU A 285 19.29 15.85 10.50
C LEU A 285 20.56 15.55 11.30
N ALA A 286 21.71 15.35 10.65
CA ALA A 286 22.99 15.18 11.32
C ALA A 286 23.37 16.46 12.10
N GLN A 287 23.30 17.62 11.45
CA GLN A 287 23.56 18.92 12.10
C GLN A 287 22.60 19.21 13.26
N MET A 288 21.33 18.78 13.11
CA MET A 288 20.33 18.93 14.15
C MET A 288 20.53 17.97 15.34
N GLN A 289 21.19 16.82 15.16
CA GLN A 289 21.48 15.89 16.26
C GLN A 289 22.54 16.42 17.22
N ASP A 290 23.42 17.30 16.74
CA ASP A 290 24.41 18.01 17.55
C ASP A 290 23.77 19.09 18.44
N LEU A 291 22.49 19.40 18.20
CA LEU A 291 21.67 20.28 19.03
C LEU A 291 20.78 19.40 19.93
N ASP A 292 21.02 19.44 21.25
CA ASP A 292 20.33 18.64 22.28
C ASP A 292 18.79 18.79 22.32
N SER A 293 18.22 19.67 21.51
CA SER A 293 16.80 19.98 21.39
C SER A 293 16.10 19.31 20.19
N THR A 294 16.71 18.30 19.56
CA THR A 294 16.11 17.73 18.33
C THR A 294 14.75 17.08 18.57
N PRO A 295 13.69 17.50 17.83
CA PRO A 295 12.41 16.81 17.85
C PRO A 295 12.53 15.37 17.34
N MET A 296 11.71 14.46 17.87
CA MET A 296 11.65 13.06 17.45
C MET A 296 10.23 12.49 17.42
N ALA A 297 10.09 11.34 16.78
CA ALA A 297 8.82 10.63 16.65
C ALA A 297 8.79 9.38 17.52
N CYS A 298 7.60 9.02 18.01
CA CYS A 298 7.38 7.75 18.69
C CYS A 298 7.48 6.60 17.67
N ASP A 299 8.33 5.60 17.94
CA ASP A 299 8.48 4.43 17.05
C ASP A 299 7.22 3.54 17.00
N ASN A 300 6.26 3.76 17.92
CA ASN A 300 4.97 3.08 17.87
C ASN A 300 3.88 3.90 17.16
N CYS A 301 3.59 5.11 17.67
CA CYS A 301 2.40 5.88 17.26
C CYS A 301 2.72 7.09 16.39
N PHE A 302 4.00 7.38 16.17
CA PHE A 302 4.50 8.51 15.39
C PHE A 302 4.10 9.90 15.93
N LYS A 303 3.71 10.01 17.21
CA LYS A 303 3.60 11.31 17.89
C LYS A 303 4.96 12.00 17.78
N PHE A 304 4.98 13.26 17.35
CA PHE A 304 6.16 14.10 17.24
C PHE A 304 6.24 15.04 18.44
N ASP A 305 7.39 15.10 19.10
CA ASP A 305 7.60 15.91 20.31
C ASP A 305 9.11 16.20 20.49
N GLU A 306 9.49 16.95 21.51
CA GLU A 306 10.89 17.11 21.89
C GLU A 306 11.50 15.79 22.36
N ARG A 307 12.78 15.52 22.04
CA ARG A 307 13.48 14.29 22.44
C ARG A 307 13.37 13.99 23.94
N ALA A 308 13.42 15.02 24.78
CA ALA A 308 13.29 14.90 26.23
C ALA A 308 11.96 14.24 26.67
N ASN A 309 10.91 14.33 25.85
CA ASN A 309 9.59 13.78 26.15
C ASN A 309 9.45 12.29 25.75
N PHE A 310 10.48 11.69 25.15
CA PHE A 310 10.46 10.28 24.75
C PHE A 310 11.26 9.40 25.71
N LYS A 311 10.72 8.22 25.95
CA LYS A 311 11.36 7.15 26.72
C LYS A 311 12.15 6.25 25.77
N LYS A 312 13.42 6.04 26.06
CA LYS A 312 14.26 5.08 25.34
C LYS A 312 13.91 3.65 25.73
N CYS A 313 14.00 2.73 24.77
CA CYS A 313 13.93 1.31 25.05
C CYS A 313 15.11 0.90 25.95
N ALA A 314 14.83 0.38 27.14
CA ALA A 314 15.88 -0.07 28.06
C ALA A 314 16.72 -1.24 27.51
N GLY A 315 16.20 -1.97 26.50
CA GLY A 315 16.89 -3.11 25.90
C GLY A 315 17.97 -2.70 24.88
N CYS A 316 17.62 -1.87 23.90
CA CYS A 316 18.54 -1.48 22.82
C CYS A 316 19.04 -0.04 22.92
N GLY A 317 18.38 0.84 23.68
CA GLY A 317 18.69 2.28 23.73
C GLY A 317 18.33 3.07 22.47
N MET A 318 17.98 2.38 21.36
CA MET A 318 17.77 2.98 20.04
C MET A 318 16.32 3.42 19.78
N ALA A 319 15.35 2.65 20.25
CA ALA A 319 13.93 2.97 20.03
C ALA A 319 13.39 3.96 21.08
N HIS A 320 12.51 4.87 20.66
CA HIS A 320 11.97 5.98 21.42
C HIS A 320 10.43 5.94 21.42
N TYR A 321 9.83 6.04 22.60
CA TYR A 321 8.38 5.95 22.76
C TYR A 321 7.85 7.11 23.58
N CYS A 322 6.75 7.72 23.12
CA CYS A 322 6.09 8.78 23.88
C CYS A 322 5.43 8.26 25.18
N SER A 323 5.26 6.93 25.33
CA SER A 323 4.66 6.32 26.51
C SER A 323 5.05 4.85 26.66
N LYS A 324 4.83 4.27 27.85
CA LYS A 324 5.09 2.84 28.14
C LYS A 324 4.14 1.93 27.35
N GLU A 325 2.91 2.39 27.13
CA GLU A 325 1.91 1.70 26.33
C GLU A 325 2.38 1.58 24.87
N CYS A 326 2.96 2.67 24.33
CA CYS A 326 3.55 2.66 23.01
C CYS A 326 4.69 1.67 22.88
N GLN A 327 5.60 1.64 23.87
CA GLN A 327 6.66 0.64 23.92
C GLN A 327 6.11 -0.79 23.97
N SER A 328 5.12 -1.07 24.84
CA SER A 328 4.53 -2.40 24.96
C SER A 328 3.84 -2.85 23.68
N ARG A 329 3.14 -1.95 22.97
CA ARG A 329 2.51 -2.27 21.69
C ARG A 329 3.54 -2.51 20.61
N ALA A 330 4.57 -1.67 20.49
CA ALA A 330 5.65 -1.92 19.55
C ALA A 330 6.33 -3.27 19.80
N TRP A 331 6.53 -3.63 21.07
CA TRP A 331 7.11 -4.90 21.49
C TRP A 331 6.28 -6.12 21.06
N LYS A 332 4.95 -6.07 21.25
CA LYS A 332 4.04 -7.21 21.00
C LYS A 332 3.51 -7.27 19.58
N GLU A 333 3.17 -6.13 19.00
CA GLU A 333 2.38 -6.02 17.75
C GLU A 333 3.23 -5.64 16.55
N LYS A 334 4.34 -4.89 16.74
CA LYS A 334 5.12 -4.32 15.64
C LYS A 334 6.51 -4.92 15.46
N GLY A 335 6.80 -6.05 16.10
CA GLY A 335 8.05 -6.78 15.87
C GLY A 335 9.28 -6.20 16.57
N HIS A 336 9.17 -5.12 17.37
CA HIS A 336 10.33 -4.54 18.04
C HIS A 336 11.04 -5.55 18.96
N ARG A 337 10.33 -6.56 19.50
CA ARG A 337 10.95 -7.64 20.26
C ARG A 337 12.07 -8.35 19.48
N VAL A 338 11.86 -8.58 18.19
CA VAL A 338 12.83 -9.24 17.31
C VAL A 338 13.97 -8.27 16.99
N GLU A 339 13.63 -7.04 16.60
CA GLU A 339 14.60 -6.00 16.23
C GLU A 339 15.52 -5.59 17.40
N CYS A 340 14.98 -5.54 18.62
CA CYS A 340 15.70 -5.11 19.82
C CYS A 340 16.91 -6.00 20.10
N GLY A 341 16.84 -7.29 19.77
CA GLY A 341 17.98 -8.21 19.88
C GLY A 341 19.12 -7.82 18.93
N SER A 342 18.79 -7.45 17.70
CA SER A 342 19.74 -7.04 16.66
C SER A 342 20.36 -5.67 16.93
N LEU A 343 19.64 -4.79 17.62
CA LEU A 343 20.01 -3.40 17.89
C LEU A 343 20.78 -3.20 19.19
N LYS A 344 21.02 -4.25 19.98
CA LYS A 344 21.84 -4.13 21.19
C LYS A 344 23.25 -3.68 20.80
N ILE A 345 23.56 -2.42 21.11
CA ILE A 345 24.93 -1.92 21.05
C ILE A 345 25.77 -2.80 21.98
N LYS A 346 26.76 -3.51 21.42
CA LYS A 346 27.85 -4.07 22.22
C LYS A 346 28.64 -2.88 22.76
N PRO A 347 28.69 -2.65 24.08
CA PRO A 347 29.51 -1.58 24.63
C PRO A 347 30.99 -1.93 24.35
N GLY A 348 31.63 -1.23 23.41
CA GLY A 348 33.05 -1.44 23.11
C GLY A 348 33.58 -0.96 21.75
N ALA A 349 32.76 -0.62 20.76
CA ALA A 349 33.23 -0.17 19.44
C ALA A 349 32.89 1.30 19.18
N SER A 350 33.55 2.22 19.90
CA SER A 350 33.68 3.60 19.46
C SER A 350 34.89 3.68 18.51
N ALA A 351 34.63 3.66 17.20
CA ALA A 351 35.63 4.00 16.19
C ALA A 351 35.86 5.51 16.22
N VAL A 352 36.86 5.95 17.00
CA VAL A 352 37.54 7.22 16.79
C VAL A 352 38.70 6.91 15.86
N GLU A 353 38.48 6.95 14.56
CA GLU A 353 39.55 6.88 13.56
C GLU A 353 39.99 8.33 13.29
N LYS A 354 41.06 8.74 13.96
CA LYS A 354 41.79 9.96 13.62
C LYS A 354 42.49 9.70 12.28
N TYR A 355 42.12 10.44 11.25
CA TYR A 355 42.95 10.59 10.07
C TYR A 355 44.15 11.47 10.45
N GLU A 356 45.31 10.85 10.68
CA GLU A 356 46.60 11.53 10.55
C GLU A 356 46.91 11.70 9.07
N VAL A 357 47.21 12.95 8.71
CA VAL A 357 47.69 13.38 7.39
C VAL A 357 49.21 13.33 7.46
N ASP A 358 49.84 12.40 6.75
CA ASP A 358 51.28 12.43 6.50
C ASP A 358 51.58 13.24 5.24
N THR A 359 52.47 14.20 5.43
CA THR A 359 53.13 15.11 4.48
C THR A 359 54.06 14.41 3.50
#